data_AF-A0A965AE35-F1
#
_entry.id   AF-A0A965AE35-F1
#
_cell.length_a   1.000
_cell.length_b   1.000
_cell.length_c   1.000
_cell.angle_alpha   90.00
_cell.angle_beta   90.00
_cell.angle_gamma   90.00
#
_symmetry.space_group_name_H-M   'P 1'
#
loop_
_entity.id
_entity.type
_entity.pdbx_description
1 polymer ?
#
loop_
_entity_poly.entity_id
_entity_poly.type
_entity_poly.pdbx_seq_one_letter_code
_entity_poly.pdbx_strand_id
1 'polypeptide(L)'
;MGVALGFAGDLHDWHQLDHYAAVTLALDEHDKPVAAMFQQHNYLQTVVFGVDAPFPEDGRIGVDVALRSNEFFPHRPTRTVRRAGSFMSPELARYLTTGEDPPFRHADDITDPVTEVDYALRFLPPSDAFYMFKGFLGEKRLLPGRSGPPGASYNTLPSFKPLHRQMIVFHWRDGDEDYASWMAEPDRGFAKLSVRFARLLNSGRD
;
A
#
# COMPACT_ATOMS: atom_id res chain seq x y z
N MET A 1 -9.96 8.31 -17.88
CA MET A 1 -9.88 9.75 -17.52
C MET A 1 -8.43 10.26 -17.56
N GLY A 2 -7.68 10.00 -18.65
CA GLY A 2 -6.23 10.25 -18.72
C GLY A 2 -5.79 11.53 -19.45
N VAL A 3 -6.66 12.09 -20.30
CA VAL A 3 -6.30 13.25 -21.16
C VAL A 3 -6.38 14.58 -20.40
N ALA A 4 -7.27 14.70 -19.41
CA ALA A 4 -7.47 15.96 -18.67
C ALA A 4 -6.38 16.27 -17.63
N LEU A 5 -5.69 15.26 -17.11
CA LEU A 5 -4.61 15.44 -16.11
C LEU A 5 -3.32 15.99 -16.72
N GLY A 6 -2.98 15.63 -17.96
CA GLY A 6 -1.79 16.14 -18.66
C GLY A 6 -1.84 17.64 -19.01
N PHE A 7 -3.02 18.27 -18.94
CA PHE A 7 -3.17 19.72 -19.10
C PHE A 7 -2.97 20.50 -17.78
N ALA A 8 -3.04 19.83 -16.63
CA ALA A 8 -2.99 20.47 -15.31
C ALA A 8 -1.67 20.23 -14.55
N GLY A 9 -0.78 19.37 -15.07
CA GLY A 9 0.52 19.07 -14.46
C GLY A 9 1.44 18.29 -15.39
N ASP A 10 2.74 18.33 -15.09
CA ASP A 10 3.76 17.58 -15.80
C ASP A 10 3.70 16.09 -15.39
N LEU A 11 3.56 15.21 -16.39
CA LEU A 11 3.49 13.76 -16.22
C LEU A 11 4.84 13.12 -15.85
N HIS A 12 5.94 13.88 -15.95
CA HIS A 12 7.31 13.46 -15.63
C HIS A 12 7.84 14.02 -14.30
N ASP A 13 7.16 14.98 -13.68
CA ASP A 13 7.50 15.52 -12.35
C ASP A 13 7.10 14.41 -11.30
N TRP A 14 7.44 14.41 -9.96
CA TRP A 14 6.85 13.57 -8.82
C TRP A 14 5.99 14.20 -7.65
N HIS A 15 4.76 13.80 -7.26
CA HIS A 15 3.79 14.65 -6.48
C HIS A 15 4.15 14.98 -5.02
N GLN A 16 3.80 16.19 -4.56
CA GLN A 16 4.31 16.74 -3.28
C GLN A 16 3.91 15.93 -2.04
N LEU A 17 2.75 15.26 -2.13
CA LEU A 17 2.27 14.33 -1.11
C LEU A 17 2.70 12.90 -1.40
N ASP A 18 3.64 12.65 -2.30
CA ASP A 18 4.03 11.29 -2.65
C ASP A 18 4.95 10.69 -1.56
N HIS A 19 5.40 11.44 -0.56
CA HIS A 19 6.34 10.91 0.44
C HIS A 19 5.72 9.98 1.52
N TYR A 20 4.55 9.35 1.30
CA TYR A 20 3.88 8.50 2.30
C TYR A 20 3.79 7.02 1.93
N ALA A 21 4.69 6.53 1.07
CA ALA A 21 4.77 5.10 0.76
C ALA A 21 5.75 4.36 1.69
N ALA A 22 5.37 3.18 2.17
CA ALA A 22 6.24 2.32 2.97
C ALA A 22 5.85 0.84 2.82
N VAL A 23 6.81 -0.07 3.07
CA VAL A 23 6.53 -1.50 3.22
C VAL A 23 6.94 -1.91 4.63
N THR A 24 5.98 -2.45 5.38
CA THR A 24 6.23 -3.00 6.72
C THR A 24 6.20 -4.51 6.64
N LEU A 25 7.30 -5.16 6.98
CA LEU A 25 7.39 -6.62 7.06
C LEU A 25 7.00 -7.11 8.46
N ALA A 26 6.18 -8.15 8.53
CA ALA A 26 6.00 -8.95 9.73
C ALA A 26 6.87 -10.19 9.64
N LEU A 27 7.65 -10.43 10.70
CA LEU A 27 8.54 -11.58 10.83
C LEU A 27 7.96 -12.57 11.85
N ASP A 28 8.22 -13.86 11.65
CA ASP A 28 7.97 -14.91 12.64
C ASP A 28 9.07 -14.96 13.73
N GLU A 29 8.96 -15.92 14.65
CA GLU A 29 9.95 -16.16 15.71
C GLU A 29 11.34 -16.58 15.21
N HIS A 30 11.49 -16.87 13.92
CA HIS A 30 12.72 -17.25 13.25
C HIS A 30 13.23 -16.16 12.29
N ASP A 31 12.74 -14.92 12.42
CA ASP A 31 13.04 -13.77 11.57
C ASP A 31 12.68 -13.97 10.09
N LYS A 32 11.80 -14.93 9.77
CA LYS A 32 11.30 -15.12 8.40
C LYS A 32 10.11 -14.23 8.14
N PRO A 33 10.03 -13.57 6.98
CA PRO A 33 8.87 -12.75 6.69
C PRO A 33 7.64 -13.61 6.42
N VAL A 34 6.54 -13.29 7.10
CA VAL A 34 5.25 -14.00 6.96
C VAL A 34 4.18 -13.14 6.30
N ALA A 35 4.33 -11.81 6.35
CA ALA A 35 3.45 -10.88 5.66
C ALA A 35 4.15 -9.55 5.37
N ALA A 36 3.62 -8.81 4.39
CA ALA A 36 4.02 -7.46 4.07
C ALA A 36 2.78 -6.56 4.02
N MET A 37 2.85 -5.41 4.71
CA MET A 37 1.84 -4.36 4.62
C MET A 37 2.40 -3.22 3.78
N PHE A 38 1.78 -3.01 2.62
CA PHE A 38 2.05 -1.95 1.67
C PHE A 38 1.24 -0.73 2.09
N GLN A 39 1.93 0.32 2.53
CA GLN A 39 1.36 1.63 2.77
C GLN A 39 1.39 2.41 1.48
N GLN A 40 0.18 2.70 0.99
CA GLN A 40 -0.05 3.61 -0.10
C GLN A 40 -0.47 4.99 0.45
N HIS A 41 -0.56 6.02 -0.38
CA HIS A 41 -0.87 7.39 0.09
C HIS A 41 -2.15 7.46 0.91
N ASN A 42 -3.15 6.68 0.50
CA ASN A 42 -4.52 6.84 0.99
C ASN A 42 -5.11 5.57 1.62
N TYR A 43 -4.41 4.44 1.54
CA TYR A 43 -4.83 3.17 2.12
C TYR A 43 -3.66 2.21 2.30
N LEU A 44 -3.95 1.08 2.92
CA LEU A 44 -3.00 0.01 3.15
C LEU A 44 -3.52 -1.26 2.45
N GLN A 45 -2.58 -2.12 2.06
CA GLN A 45 -2.85 -3.49 1.64
C GLN A 45 -1.89 -4.43 2.35
N THR A 46 -2.40 -5.50 2.93
CA THR A 46 -1.59 -6.56 3.55
C THR A 46 -1.64 -7.80 2.68
N VAL A 47 -0.46 -8.35 2.41
CA VAL A 47 -0.25 -9.63 1.71
C VAL A 47 0.38 -10.60 2.68
N VAL A 48 -0.18 -11.80 2.78
CA VAL A 48 0.35 -12.91 3.57
C VAL A 48 1.09 -13.88 2.63
N PHE A 49 2.36 -14.16 2.92
CA PHE A 49 3.15 -15.09 2.13
C PHE A 49 2.72 -16.53 2.38
N GLY A 50 2.68 -17.34 1.32
CA GLY A 50 2.10 -18.69 1.32
C GLY A 50 0.58 -18.72 1.20
N VAL A 51 -0.12 -17.59 1.30
CA VAL A 51 -1.58 -17.50 1.15
C VAL A 51 -1.97 -16.64 -0.05
N ASP A 52 -1.51 -15.39 -0.08
CA ASP A 52 -1.85 -14.41 -1.11
C ASP A 52 -0.77 -14.30 -2.20
N ALA A 53 0.47 -14.61 -1.84
CA ALA A 53 1.62 -14.66 -2.75
C ALA A 53 2.54 -15.82 -2.33
N PRO A 54 3.20 -16.50 -3.28
CA PRO A 54 4.18 -17.52 -2.93
C PRO A 54 5.34 -16.89 -2.16
N PHE A 55 5.95 -17.66 -1.26
CA PHE A 55 7.22 -17.26 -0.66
C PHE A 55 8.34 -17.46 -1.70
N PRO A 56 9.13 -16.42 -2.01
CA PRO A 56 10.22 -16.53 -2.98
C PRO A 56 11.29 -17.55 -2.54
N GLU A 57 11.77 -18.39 -3.46
CA GLU A 57 12.79 -19.41 -3.16
C GLU A 57 14.11 -18.81 -2.67
N ASP A 58 14.45 -17.63 -3.17
CA ASP A 58 15.65 -16.88 -2.79
C ASP A 58 15.45 -16.03 -1.51
N GLY A 59 14.27 -16.09 -0.90
CA GLY A 59 13.92 -15.35 0.31
C GLY A 59 13.74 -13.84 0.11
N ARG A 60 13.78 -13.33 -1.13
CA ARG A 60 13.67 -11.90 -1.41
C ARG A 60 12.26 -11.53 -1.82
N ILE A 61 11.56 -10.79 -0.95
CA ILE A 61 10.22 -10.28 -1.25
C ILE A 61 10.32 -9.22 -2.35
N GLY A 62 9.72 -9.50 -3.50
CA GLY A 62 9.60 -8.53 -4.57
C GLY A 62 8.59 -7.43 -4.25
N VAL A 63 8.99 -6.18 -4.50
CA VAL A 63 8.13 -5.00 -4.41
C VAL A 63 8.23 -4.25 -5.73
N ASP A 64 7.09 -4.03 -6.38
CA ASP A 64 7.03 -3.17 -7.56
C ASP A 64 6.78 -1.73 -7.13
N VAL A 65 7.44 -0.79 -7.81
CA VAL A 65 7.15 0.65 -7.71
C VAL A 65 6.35 1.05 -8.95
N ALA A 66 5.28 1.81 -8.76
CA ALA A 66 4.56 2.38 -9.88
C ALA A 66 5.45 3.28 -10.75
N LEU A 67 5.17 3.35 -12.05
CA LEU A 67 5.96 4.13 -13.01
C LEU A 67 5.79 5.65 -12.85
N ARG A 68 4.65 6.09 -12.31
CA ARG A 68 4.24 7.51 -12.27
C ARG A 68 3.71 7.98 -10.93
N SER A 69 3.57 7.08 -9.97
CA SER A 69 3.43 7.35 -8.55
C SER A 69 4.58 6.64 -7.86
N ASN A 70 4.81 6.88 -6.58
CA ASN A 70 5.79 6.13 -5.81
C ASN A 70 5.12 5.11 -4.88
N GLU A 71 3.92 4.69 -5.26
CA GLU A 71 3.18 3.65 -4.57
C GLU A 71 3.89 2.30 -4.72
N PHE A 72 3.90 1.54 -3.62
CA PHE A 72 4.44 0.19 -3.58
C PHE A 72 3.34 -0.84 -3.77
N PHE A 73 3.63 -1.87 -4.56
CA PHE A 73 2.75 -2.99 -4.81
C PHE A 73 3.48 -4.33 -4.66
N PRO A 74 2.76 -5.42 -4.33
CA PRO A 74 3.33 -6.76 -4.37
C PRO A 74 3.79 -7.10 -5.78
N HIS A 75 5.01 -7.63 -5.92
CA HIS A 75 5.60 -7.92 -7.22
C HIS A 75 4.72 -8.80 -8.11
N ARG A 76 4.67 -8.45 -9.40
CA ARG A 76 4.15 -9.33 -10.48
C ARG A 76 5.21 -9.46 -11.57
N PRO A 77 5.30 -10.61 -12.26
CA PRO A 77 6.36 -10.86 -13.25
C PRO A 77 6.19 -10.06 -14.54
N THR A 78 5.05 -9.40 -14.74
CA THR A 78 4.75 -8.66 -15.97
C THR A 78 4.17 -7.29 -15.65
N ARG A 79 4.27 -6.39 -16.64
CA ARG A 79 3.64 -5.08 -16.60
C ARG A 79 2.16 -5.22 -16.24
N THR A 80 1.77 -4.54 -15.17
CA THR A 80 0.44 -4.71 -14.57
C THR A 80 -0.20 -3.35 -14.33
N VAL A 81 -1.50 -3.26 -14.61
CA VAL A 81 -2.36 -2.15 -14.19
C VAL A 81 -2.81 -2.40 -12.75
N ARG A 82 -2.63 -1.41 -11.88
CA ARG A 82 -2.97 -1.45 -10.47
C ARG A 82 -4.08 -0.43 -10.20
N ARG A 83 -5.23 -0.91 -9.73
CA ARG A 83 -6.34 -0.03 -9.36
C ARG A 83 -5.91 0.85 -8.19
N ALA A 84 -6.17 2.14 -8.29
CA ALA A 84 -5.80 3.13 -7.29
C ALA A 84 -6.94 4.13 -7.05
N GLY A 85 -6.93 4.76 -5.88
CA GLY A 85 -7.96 5.71 -5.51
C GLY A 85 -7.56 6.66 -4.39
N SER A 86 -8.56 7.43 -3.95
CA SER A 86 -8.42 8.35 -2.81
C SER A 86 -8.47 7.57 -1.49
N PHE A 87 -9.03 8.15 -0.42
CA PHE A 87 -9.14 7.50 0.89
C PHE A 87 -10.00 6.24 0.86
N MET A 88 -9.60 5.25 1.66
CA MET A 88 -10.36 4.02 1.85
C MET A 88 -11.81 4.33 2.26
N SER A 89 -12.75 3.85 1.45
CA SER A 89 -14.20 3.95 1.65
C SER A 89 -14.86 2.65 1.20
N PRO A 90 -16.15 2.39 1.50
CA PRO A 90 -16.83 1.19 1.01
C PRO A 90 -16.83 1.07 -0.51
N GLU A 91 -17.07 2.18 -1.21
CA GLU A 91 -17.02 2.26 -2.68
C GLU A 91 -15.62 1.94 -3.21
N LEU A 92 -14.59 2.55 -2.60
CA LEU A 92 -13.21 2.30 -3.01
C LEU A 92 -12.79 0.85 -2.71
N ALA A 93 -13.17 0.29 -1.56
CA ALA A 93 -12.87 -1.10 -1.21
C ALA A 93 -13.46 -2.07 -2.24
N ARG A 94 -14.72 -1.87 -2.64
CA ARG A 94 -15.36 -2.64 -3.71
C ARG A 94 -14.60 -2.50 -5.02
N TYR A 95 -14.29 -1.29 -5.45
CA TYR A 95 -13.54 -1.08 -6.68
C TYR A 95 -12.13 -1.71 -6.63
N LEU A 96 -11.40 -1.57 -5.53
CA LEU A 96 -10.05 -2.12 -5.36
C LEU A 96 -10.05 -3.65 -5.30
N THR A 97 -11.08 -4.31 -4.75
CA THR A 97 -11.14 -5.77 -4.70
C THR A 97 -11.75 -6.35 -5.97
N THR A 98 -12.94 -5.91 -6.41
CA THR A 98 -13.70 -6.53 -7.52
C THR A 98 -13.48 -5.86 -8.87
N GLY A 99 -13.19 -4.56 -8.90
CA GLY A 99 -13.00 -3.78 -10.13
C GLY A 99 -14.29 -3.19 -10.66
N GLU A 100 -15.39 -3.44 -9.96
CA GLU A 100 -16.72 -2.92 -10.25
C GLU A 100 -16.90 -1.52 -9.63
N ASP A 101 -17.89 -0.79 -10.13
CA ASP A 101 -18.37 0.47 -9.55
C ASP A 101 -17.24 1.48 -9.23
N PRO A 102 -16.41 1.87 -10.22
CA PRO A 102 -15.28 2.77 -9.98
C PRO A 102 -15.77 4.10 -9.37
N PRO A 103 -15.18 4.56 -8.25
CA PRO A 103 -15.59 5.80 -7.63
C PRO A 103 -15.26 6.98 -8.53
N PHE A 104 -15.91 8.12 -8.29
CA PHE A 104 -15.72 9.33 -9.11
C PHE A 104 -14.24 9.78 -9.21
N ARG A 105 -13.45 9.56 -8.15
CA ARG A 105 -12.01 9.81 -8.12
C ARG A 105 -11.24 8.50 -7.98
N HIS A 106 -10.94 7.89 -9.11
CA HIS A 106 -10.04 6.74 -9.22
C HIS A 106 -8.91 7.03 -10.22
N ALA A 107 -7.87 6.22 -10.15
CA ALA A 107 -6.78 6.20 -11.09
C ALA A 107 -6.30 4.76 -11.29
N ASP A 108 -5.48 4.57 -12.32
CA ASP A 108 -4.77 3.33 -12.56
C ASP A 108 -3.27 3.64 -12.47
N ASP A 109 -2.61 2.99 -11.53
CA ASP A 109 -1.16 2.90 -11.51
C ASP A 109 -0.69 1.81 -12.46
N ILE A 110 0.56 1.93 -12.91
CA ILE A 110 1.19 0.94 -13.76
C ILE A 110 2.51 0.55 -13.12
N THR A 111 2.69 -0.73 -12.86
CA THR A 111 3.97 -1.33 -12.42
C THR A 111 4.58 -2.08 -13.58
N ASP A 112 5.88 -1.95 -13.80
CA ASP A 112 6.61 -2.66 -14.86
C ASP A 112 7.95 -3.18 -14.34
N PRO A 113 8.05 -4.48 -14.00
CA PRO A 113 9.18 -5.08 -13.27
C PRO A 113 10.40 -5.34 -14.18
N VAL A 114 10.70 -4.43 -15.11
CA VAL A 114 11.77 -4.61 -16.11
C VAL A 114 13.15 -4.49 -15.47
N THR A 115 13.26 -3.72 -14.39
CA THR A 115 14.54 -3.38 -13.75
C THR A 115 14.44 -3.66 -12.26
N GLU A 116 15.28 -4.58 -11.78
CA GLU A 116 15.55 -4.73 -10.34
C GLU A 116 16.52 -3.62 -9.91
N VAL A 117 16.26 -3.01 -8.75
CA VAL A 117 17.07 -1.92 -8.21
C VAL A 117 17.86 -2.42 -7.02
N ASP A 118 19.19 -2.35 -7.11
CA ASP A 118 20.06 -2.56 -5.96
C ASP A 118 19.88 -1.40 -4.97
N TYR A 119 19.56 -1.72 -3.72
CA TYR A 119 19.39 -0.72 -2.67
C TYR A 119 20.13 -1.10 -1.39
N ALA A 120 20.48 -0.09 -0.60
CA ALA A 120 21.04 -0.27 0.74
C ALA A 120 20.05 0.28 1.77
N LEU A 121 19.67 -0.55 2.75
CA LEU A 121 18.87 -0.09 3.87
C LEU A 121 19.71 0.88 4.72
N ARG A 122 19.15 2.05 5.02
CA ARG A 122 19.77 3.05 5.91
C ARG A 122 18.81 3.42 7.02
N PHE A 123 19.32 3.44 8.25
CA PHE A 123 18.60 3.94 9.40
C PHE A 123 19.03 5.39 9.64
N LEU A 124 18.07 6.31 9.61
CA LEU A 124 18.34 7.69 9.98
C LEU A 124 18.59 7.78 11.50
N PRO A 125 19.37 8.76 11.99
CA PRO A 125 19.51 8.98 13.42
C PRO A 125 18.14 9.11 14.11
N PRO A 126 17.96 8.64 15.35
CA PRO A 126 16.68 8.76 16.06
C PRO A 126 16.16 10.21 16.17
N SER A 127 17.06 11.18 16.13
CA SER A 127 16.76 12.62 16.16
C SER A 127 16.58 13.24 14.77
N ASP A 128 16.57 12.45 13.70
CA ASP A 128 16.42 12.97 12.35
C ASP A 128 15.07 13.67 12.20
N ALA A 129 15.09 14.90 11.66
CA ALA A 129 13.90 15.70 11.48
C ALA A 129 12.85 14.99 10.62
N PHE A 130 13.28 14.09 9.75
CA PHE A 130 12.42 13.26 8.91
C PHE A 130 11.37 12.47 9.71
N TYR A 131 11.70 11.96 10.89
CA TYR A 131 10.76 11.19 11.71
C TYR A 131 9.64 12.05 12.33
N MET A 132 9.87 13.36 12.46
CA MET A 132 8.91 14.29 13.05
C MET A 132 8.36 15.28 12.02
N PHE A 133 8.84 15.21 10.78
CA PHE A 133 8.49 16.16 9.74
C PHE A 133 7.01 16.03 9.40
N LYS A 134 6.29 17.15 9.48
CA LYS A 134 4.90 17.30 9.08
C LYS A 134 4.80 18.56 8.25
N GLY A 135 5.04 18.45 6.94
CA GLY A 135 5.12 19.63 6.10
C GLY A 135 5.35 19.35 4.63
N PHE A 136 5.63 20.42 3.90
CA PHE A 136 5.96 20.38 2.47
C PHE A 136 7.47 20.25 2.30
N LEU A 137 7.90 19.23 1.56
CA LEU A 137 9.28 19.14 1.11
C LEU A 137 9.45 20.15 -0.03
N GLY A 138 10.30 21.16 0.15
CA GLY A 138 10.49 22.27 -0.79
C GLY A 138 9.43 23.38 -0.71
N GLU A 139 9.42 24.27 -1.71
CA GLU A 139 8.50 25.42 -1.76
C GLU A 139 7.04 24.97 -1.91
N LYS A 140 6.13 25.65 -1.19
CA LYS A 140 4.69 25.42 -1.32
C LYS A 140 4.21 25.95 -2.67
N ARG A 141 3.66 25.06 -3.51
CA ARG A 141 3.15 25.43 -4.83
C ARG A 141 1.63 25.52 -4.83
N LEU A 142 1.09 26.41 -5.68
CA LEU A 142 -0.35 26.58 -5.89
C LEU A 142 -0.97 25.43 -6.68
N LEU A 143 -0.17 24.84 -7.57
CA LEU A 143 -0.47 23.62 -8.32
C LEU A 143 0.44 22.50 -7.83
N PRO A 144 -0.04 21.25 -7.80
CA PRO A 144 0.79 20.11 -7.44
C PRO A 144 2.02 20.08 -8.35
N GLY A 145 3.17 20.32 -7.73
CA GLY A 145 4.48 20.21 -8.33
C GLY A 145 5.35 19.38 -7.40
N ARG A 146 6.48 18.94 -7.92
CA ARG A 146 6.67 17.51 -7.79
C ARG A 146 8.15 17.20 -7.38
N SER A 147 8.54 17.72 -6.21
CA SER A 147 9.86 17.50 -5.55
C SER A 147 9.69 17.10 -4.07
N GLY A 148 10.14 15.90 -3.68
CA GLY A 148 10.24 15.49 -2.27
C GLY A 148 11.19 14.28 -2.09
N PRO A 149 12.04 14.23 -1.04
CA PRO A 149 12.85 13.06 -0.70
C PRO A 149 12.04 11.77 -0.43
N PRO A 150 12.71 10.59 -0.36
CA PRO A 150 12.07 9.29 -0.12
C PRO A 150 11.18 9.29 1.12
N GLY A 151 10.14 8.47 1.10
CA GLY A 151 8.95 8.57 1.97
C GLY A 151 9.13 8.24 3.46
N ALA A 152 8.30 8.87 4.29
CA ALA A 152 8.27 8.75 5.74
C ALA A 152 7.09 7.88 6.20
N SER A 153 7.32 7.00 7.18
CA SER A 153 6.22 6.32 7.87
C SER A 153 5.55 7.31 8.84
N TYR A 154 4.39 7.86 8.46
CA TYR A 154 3.59 8.72 9.34
C TYR A 154 2.78 7.95 10.39
N ASN A 155 2.81 6.62 10.35
CA ASN A 155 2.16 5.76 11.35
C ASN A 155 3.02 5.55 12.61
N THR A 156 4.08 6.34 12.80
CA THR A 156 4.99 6.26 13.96
C THR A 156 4.38 6.74 15.29
N LEU A 157 3.23 7.43 15.28
CA LEU A 157 2.60 7.96 16.49
C LEU A 157 1.07 7.82 16.44
N PRO A 158 0.40 7.25 17.47
CA PRO A 158 0.91 6.86 18.80
C PRO A 158 1.09 5.33 18.97
N SER A 159 1.81 4.95 20.03
CA SER A 159 1.99 3.58 20.56
C SER A 159 0.68 2.77 20.74
N PHE A 160 -0.47 3.41 20.60
CA PHE A 160 -1.81 2.83 20.70
C PHE A 160 -2.38 2.33 19.38
N LYS A 161 -1.66 2.41 18.24
CA LYS A 161 -2.12 1.83 16.96
C LYS A 161 -1.48 0.45 16.74
N PRO A 162 -2.06 -0.65 17.28
CA PRO A 162 -1.48 -1.98 17.13
C PRO A 162 -1.33 -2.36 15.65
N LEU A 163 -0.09 -2.47 15.18
CA LEU A 163 0.24 -2.80 13.78
C LEU A 163 -0.46 -4.09 13.34
N HIS A 164 -0.53 -5.11 14.19
CA HIS A 164 -1.24 -6.35 13.90
C HIS A 164 -2.72 -6.14 13.55
N ARG A 165 -3.41 -5.18 14.19
CA ARG A 165 -4.80 -4.89 13.84
C ARG A 165 -4.90 -4.20 12.48
N GLN A 166 -3.95 -3.33 12.15
CA GLN A 166 -3.91 -2.71 10.82
C GLN A 166 -3.68 -3.77 9.75
N MET A 167 -2.75 -4.69 9.98
CA MET A 167 -2.48 -5.78 9.04
C MET A 167 -3.73 -6.63 8.79
N ILE A 168 -4.48 -6.95 9.85
CA ILE A 168 -5.76 -7.68 9.73
C ILE A 168 -6.82 -6.83 9.00
N VAL A 169 -6.97 -5.55 9.35
CA VAL A 169 -7.98 -4.65 8.76
C VAL A 169 -7.74 -4.38 7.28
N PHE A 170 -6.48 -4.33 6.88
CA PHE A 170 -6.09 -4.03 5.51
C PHE A 170 -5.65 -5.28 4.75
N HIS A 171 -6.00 -6.48 5.22
CA HIS A 171 -5.86 -7.71 4.48
C HIS A 171 -7.05 -7.91 3.52
N TRP A 172 -6.81 -7.61 2.24
CA TRP A 172 -7.76 -7.77 1.14
C TRP A 172 -7.01 -8.15 -0.15
N ARG A 173 -7.72 -8.86 -1.03
CA ARG A 173 -7.17 -9.38 -2.30
C ARG A 173 -8.06 -9.06 -3.49
N ASP A 174 -7.51 -9.22 -4.69
CA ASP A 174 -8.30 -9.18 -5.91
C ASP A 174 -9.42 -10.25 -5.83
N GLY A 175 -10.66 -9.85 -6.12
CA GLY A 175 -11.84 -10.70 -6.01
C GLY A 175 -12.41 -10.88 -4.59
N ASP A 176 -11.94 -10.11 -3.60
CA ASP A 176 -12.42 -10.23 -2.22
C ASP A 176 -13.77 -9.54 -1.98
N GLU A 177 -14.84 -10.22 -2.36
CA GLU A 177 -16.23 -9.76 -2.15
C GLU A 177 -16.62 -9.67 -0.67
N ASP A 178 -16.05 -10.54 0.18
CA ASP A 178 -16.32 -10.53 1.62
C ASP A 178 -15.72 -9.29 2.28
N TYR A 179 -14.50 -8.89 1.89
CA TYR A 179 -13.92 -7.62 2.32
C TYR A 179 -14.76 -6.41 1.88
N ALA A 180 -15.19 -6.37 0.62
CA ALA A 180 -16.04 -5.29 0.11
C ALA A 180 -17.37 -5.21 0.88
N SER A 181 -17.99 -6.37 1.15
CA SER A 181 -19.23 -6.46 1.94
C SER A 181 -19.01 -6.04 3.40
N TRP A 182 -17.89 -6.40 4.01
CA TRP A 182 -17.53 -5.97 5.37
C TRP A 182 -17.36 -4.45 5.46
N MET A 183 -16.69 -3.83 4.49
CA MET A 183 -16.53 -2.37 4.43
C MET A 183 -17.87 -1.63 4.25
N ALA A 184 -18.84 -2.24 3.57
CA ALA A 184 -20.20 -1.71 3.42
C ALA A 184 -21.07 -1.85 4.69
N GLU A 185 -20.68 -2.72 5.63
CA GLU A 185 -21.40 -2.98 6.89
C GLU A 185 -20.51 -2.66 8.11
N PRO A 186 -20.19 -1.38 8.38
CA PRO A 186 -19.19 -0.99 9.39
C PRO A 186 -19.52 -1.46 10.82
N ASP A 187 -20.79 -1.75 11.12
CA ASP A 187 -21.24 -2.28 12.41
C ASP A 187 -20.85 -3.74 12.67
N ARG A 188 -20.28 -4.46 11.67
CA ARG A 188 -19.82 -5.85 11.84
C ARG A 188 -18.70 -6.02 12.87
N GLY A 189 -17.96 -4.94 13.17
CA GLY A 189 -16.93 -4.90 14.20
C GLY A 189 -15.66 -5.73 13.91
N PHE A 190 -14.60 -5.50 14.70
CA PHE A 190 -13.28 -6.12 14.51
C PHE A 190 -13.27 -7.64 14.77
N ALA A 191 -14.13 -8.15 15.65
CA ALA A 191 -14.14 -9.58 16.01
C ALA A 191 -14.41 -10.49 14.79
N LYS A 192 -15.34 -10.11 13.92
CA LYS A 192 -15.64 -10.86 12.69
C LYS A 192 -14.47 -10.84 11.70
N LEU A 193 -13.76 -9.71 11.63
CA LEU A 193 -12.59 -9.55 10.77
C LEU A 193 -11.41 -10.41 11.21
N SER A 194 -11.16 -10.50 12.52
CA SER A 194 -10.15 -11.41 13.07
C SER A 194 -10.48 -12.88 12.81
N VAL A 195 -11.76 -13.26 12.90
CA VAL A 195 -12.20 -14.62 12.55
C VAL A 195 -12.01 -14.91 11.06
N ARG A 196 -12.31 -13.95 10.17
CA ARG A 196 -12.02 -14.05 8.73
C ARG A 196 -10.53 -14.31 8.50
N PHE A 197 -9.67 -13.49 9.10
CA PHE A 197 -8.22 -13.63 8.97
C PHE A 197 -7.71 -14.97 9.50
N ALA A 198 -8.20 -15.43 10.65
CA ALA A 198 -7.82 -16.72 11.22
C ALA A 198 -8.23 -17.91 10.32
N ARG A 199 -9.39 -17.85 9.66
CA ARG A 199 -9.80 -18.88 8.69
C ARG A 199 -8.84 -18.96 7.51
N LEU A 200 -8.43 -17.81 6.98
CA LEU A 200 -7.48 -17.71 5.87
C LEU A 200 -6.14 -18.37 6.20
N LEU A 201 -5.59 -18.08 7.39
CA LEU A 201 -4.32 -18.68 7.84
C LEU A 201 -4.41 -20.20 8.00
N ASN A 202 -5.59 -20.74 8.32
CA ASN A 202 -5.80 -22.17 8.48
C ASN A 202 -6.07 -22.89 7.15
N SER A 203 -6.63 -22.21 6.15
CA SER A 203 -6.91 -22.79 4.82
C SER A 203 -5.68 -22.94 3.92
N GLY A 204 -4.56 -22.28 4.22
CA GLY A 204 -3.31 -22.38 3.46
C GLY A 204 -2.33 -23.43 3.99
N ARG A 205 -2.78 -24.34 4.87
CA ARG A 205 -1.93 -25.38 5.51
C ARG A 205 -2.24 -26.81 5.05
N ASP A 206 -3.08 -26.96 4.03
CA ASP A 206 -3.35 -28.22 3.33
C ASP A 206 -2.47 -28.33 2.06
#